data_AF-A0A077ZYI5-F1
#
_entry.id   AF-A0A077ZYI5-F1
#
_cell.length_a   1.000
_cell.length_b   1.000
_cell.length_c   1.000
_cell.angle_alpha   90.00
_cell.angle_beta   90.00
_cell.angle_gamma   90.00
#
_symmetry.space_group_name_H-M   'P 1'
#
loop_
_entity.id
_entity.type
_entity.pdbx_description
1 polymer ?
#
loop_
_entity_poly.entity_id
_entity_poly.type
_entity_poly.pdbx_seq_one_letter_code
_entity_poly.pdbx_strand_id
1 'polypeptide(L)'
;METDFKQIILDETLAKDNDEFQREKEIVMDRIRRKIQEEQDKKRREYQVQIDKEQEERKQKDEIRRQHRLQELQKNQQMFGIHTEDAASTRQHNHTLGQQQYRNMRSASVQWQNIQDYQKKQRESAYSAYQPNLNVDPEIQIIEQQRLQQQRQREEEIRKQQKVQVEQKQKKEQLQQNNGKLSKQDKKGNENTQNRTINLEDRNKGKDLQNNAQTENQIEEEEAIDYSTWKTFVSIPYEPAPPDPIWMQKKQAGKRLNIQEKKEMMEYEFNKSHNELQKRNLKVPSRATFVQVMDEYHTLKTQCLISHSCAGKNYPVYDGIFDRCGKMNPFIQWEKYVSDKKSSDDVTQFMLHYNIQPFQAPQKAQTTLNAFFQAKYGMFYCYDNNKNYGMIDYDPELIQRWEKTPRQLKRTWTMAVMSAVSDGSISWEDIKCYRVRFEDTKRWRNFEDRQFNRKVTHQNRHSSE
;
A
#
# COMPACT_ATOMS: atom_id res chain seq x y z
N MET A 1 -2.26 65.51 78.13
CA MET A 1 -3.35 66.03 77.27
C MET A 1 -2.86 66.80 76.05
N GLU A 2 -1.73 67.52 76.08
CA GLU A 2 -1.19 68.17 74.85
C GLU A 2 -0.46 67.22 73.88
N THR A 3 -0.02 66.05 74.34
CA THR A 3 0.65 65.04 73.49
C THR A 3 -0.32 64.23 72.64
N ASP A 4 -1.54 63.97 73.11
CA ASP A 4 -2.52 63.15 72.38
C ASP A 4 -3.17 63.91 71.21
N PHE A 5 -3.25 65.25 71.30
CA PHE A 5 -3.85 66.07 70.24
C PHE A 5 -2.96 66.19 68.99
N LYS A 6 -1.63 66.14 69.18
CA LYS A 6 -0.67 66.18 68.05
C LYS A 6 -0.63 64.85 67.29
N GLN A 7 -0.91 63.73 67.96
CA GLN A 7 -0.95 62.42 67.33
C GLN A 7 -2.18 62.29 66.41
N ILE A 8 -3.34 62.77 66.83
CA ILE A 8 -4.59 62.73 66.04
C ILE A 8 -4.46 63.55 64.75
N ILE A 9 -3.82 64.73 64.80
CA ILE A 9 -3.64 65.58 63.60
C ILE A 9 -2.66 64.94 62.61
N LEU A 10 -1.60 64.27 63.09
CA LEU A 10 -0.65 63.57 62.23
C LEU A 10 -1.30 62.36 61.52
N ASP A 11 -2.09 61.58 62.25
CA ASP A 11 -2.78 60.41 61.69
C ASP A 11 -3.85 60.80 60.66
N GLU A 12 -4.52 61.95 60.84
CA GLU A 12 -5.50 62.45 59.86
C GLU A 12 -4.83 62.96 58.57
N THR A 13 -3.63 63.58 58.67
CA THR A 13 -2.87 63.99 57.48
C THR A 13 -2.32 62.79 56.70
N LEU A 14 -1.80 61.76 57.39
CA LEU A 14 -1.30 60.54 56.75
C LEU A 14 -2.41 59.73 56.06
N ALA A 15 -3.63 59.74 56.60
CA ALA A 15 -4.78 59.11 55.97
C ALA A 15 -5.19 59.80 54.66
N LYS A 16 -5.17 61.15 54.62
CA LYS A 16 -5.50 61.92 53.42
C LYS A 16 -4.46 61.74 52.31
N ASP A 17 -3.17 61.73 52.65
CA ASP A 17 -2.10 61.51 51.68
C ASP A 17 -2.13 60.09 51.08
N ASN A 18 -2.51 59.09 51.88
CA ASN A 18 -2.68 57.71 51.40
C ASN A 18 -3.88 57.59 50.45
N ASP A 19 -5.00 58.24 50.75
CA ASP A 19 -6.18 58.25 49.88
C ASP A 19 -5.92 58.97 48.54
N GLU A 20 -5.16 60.06 48.55
CA GLU A 20 -4.74 60.77 47.33
C GLU A 20 -3.80 59.89 46.49
N PHE A 21 -2.81 59.26 47.12
CA PHE A 21 -1.91 58.32 46.45
C PHE A 21 -2.64 57.12 45.83
N GLN A 22 -3.63 56.54 46.51
CA GLN A 22 -4.42 55.44 45.95
C GLN A 22 -5.25 55.89 44.74
N ARG A 23 -5.84 57.10 44.78
CA ARG A 23 -6.57 57.67 43.62
C ARG A 23 -5.64 57.88 42.43
N GLU A 24 -4.45 58.45 42.65
CA GLU A 24 -3.47 58.63 41.57
C GLU A 24 -3.04 57.29 40.96
N LYS A 25 -2.75 56.30 41.80
CA LYS A 25 -2.41 54.94 41.36
C LYS A 25 -3.53 54.32 40.53
N GLU A 26 -4.78 54.48 40.92
CA GLU A 26 -5.94 53.97 40.18
C GLU A 26 -6.08 54.65 38.81
N ILE A 27 -5.90 55.98 38.75
CA ILE A 27 -5.90 56.74 37.49
C ILE A 27 -4.78 56.26 36.54
N VAL A 28 -3.57 56.00 37.06
CA VAL A 28 -2.46 55.46 36.28
C VAL A 28 -2.77 54.05 35.78
N MET A 29 -3.31 53.17 36.64
CA MET A 29 -3.66 51.80 36.27
C MET A 29 -4.77 51.76 35.20
N ASP A 30 -5.76 52.64 35.28
CA ASP A 30 -6.82 52.74 34.26
C ASP A 30 -6.30 53.28 32.92
N ARG A 31 -5.29 54.15 32.94
CA ARG A 31 -4.59 54.59 31.72
C ARG A 31 -3.82 53.42 31.10
N ILE A 32 -3.17 52.58 31.91
CA ILE A 32 -2.47 51.38 31.44
C ILE A 32 -3.47 50.36 30.84
N ARG A 33 -4.58 50.10 31.53
CA ARG A 33 -5.64 49.19 31.05
C ARG A 33 -6.21 49.64 29.71
N ARG A 34 -6.49 50.95 29.54
CA ARG A 34 -6.94 51.52 28.26
C ARG A 34 -5.91 51.32 27.14
N LYS A 35 -4.63 51.57 27.39
CA LYS A 35 -3.56 51.33 26.40
C LYS A 35 -3.44 49.86 26.00
N ILE A 36 -3.55 48.94 26.95
CA ILE A 36 -3.53 47.49 26.66
C ILE A 36 -4.74 47.12 25.79
N GLN A 37 -5.92 47.62 26.10
CA GLN A 37 -7.13 47.37 25.32
C GLN A 37 -7.02 47.93 23.89
N GLU A 38 -6.54 49.16 23.73
CA GLU A 38 -6.31 49.79 22.43
C GLU A 38 -5.30 49.00 21.58
N GLU A 39 -4.22 48.50 22.18
CA GLU A 39 -3.23 47.67 21.48
C GLU A 39 -3.81 46.31 21.05
N GLN A 40 -4.63 45.68 21.90
CA GLN A 40 -5.32 44.44 21.56
C GLN A 40 -6.33 44.65 20.42
N ASP A 41 -7.08 45.75 20.46
CA ASP A 41 -8.04 46.08 19.40
C ASP A 41 -7.35 46.44 18.09
N LYS A 42 -6.20 47.10 18.15
CA LYS A 42 -5.34 47.31 16.98
C LYS A 42 -4.88 45.99 16.37
N LYS A 43 -4.37 45.05 17.18
CA LYS A 43 -3.96 43.71 16.72
C LYS A 43 -5.13 42.92 16.12
N ARG A 44 -6.33 43.01 16.71
CA ARG A 44 -7.56 42.39 16.15
C ARG A 44 -7.89 42.94 14.76
N ARG A 45 -7.81 44.26 14.57
CA ARG A 45 -8.07 44.89 13.27
C ARG A 45 -7.02 44.49 12.22
N GLU A 46 -5.75 44.49 12.58
CA GLU A 46 -4.66 44.07 11.69
C GLU A 46 -4.82 42.60 11.26
N TYR A 47 -5.18 41.73 12.20
CA TYR A 47 -5.45 40.31 11.91
C TYR A 47 -6.66 40.13 10.99
N GLN A 48 -7.73 40.90 11.19
CA GLN A 48 -8.91 40.86 10.31
C GLN A 48 -8.56 41.29 8.88
N VAL A 49 -7.80 42.38 8.72
CA VAL A 49 -7.31 42.83 7.40
C VAL A 49 -6.47 41.75 6.71
N GLN A 50 -5.67 41.00 7.48
CA GLN A 50 -4.87 39.90 6.93
C GLN A 50 -5.75 38.73 6.45
N ILE A 51 -6.80 38.37 7.20
CA ILE A 51 -7.77 37.35 6.80
C ILE A 51 -8.49 37.78 5.51
N ASP A 52 -8.97 39.02 5.44
CA ASP A 52 -9.71 39.53 4.29
C ASP A 52 -8.82 39.53 3.03
N LYS A 53 -7.54 39.92 3.19
CA LYS A 53 -6.55 39.85 2.12
C LYS A 53 -6.30 38.40 1.65
N GLU A 54 -6.16 37.45 2.57
CA GLU A 54 -5.98 36.03 2.22
C GLU A 54 -7.21 35.45 1.49
N GLN A 55 -8.42 35.84 1.91
CA GLN A 55 -9.65 35.44 1.24
C GLN A 55 -9.74 35.99 -0.18
N GLU A 56 -9.33 37.23 -0.39
CA GLU A 56 -9.32 37.84 -1.72
C GLU A 56 -8.28 37.17 -2.65
N GLU A 57 -7.08 36.87 -2.14
CA GLU A 57 -6.07 36.10 -2.88
C GLU A 57 -6.56 34.69 -3.26
N ARG A 58 -7.35 34.04 -2.40
CA ARG A 58 -7.97 32.74 -2.70
C ARG A 58 -9.01 32.86 -3.82
N LYS A 59 -9.88 33.89 -3.77
CA LYS A 59 -10.86 34.16 -4.84
C LYS A 59 -10.18 34.42 -6.18
N GLN A 60 -9.12 35.23 -6.21
CA GLN A 60 -8.35 35.49 -7.43
C GLN A 60 -7.73 34.22 -8.01
N LYS A 61 -7.13 33.36 -7.16
CA LYS A 61 -6.57 32.07 -7.61
C LYS A 61 -7.63 31.14 -8.18
N ASP A 62 -8.81 31.09 -7.58
CA ASP A 62 -9.89 30.24 -8.08
C ASP A 62 -10.51 30.77 -9.38
N GLU A 63 -10.57 32.09 -9.56
CA GLU A 63 -10.97 32.70 -10.83
C GLU A 63 -9.96 32.42 -11.95
N ILE A 64 -8.64 32.52 -11.67
CA ILE A 64 -7.60 32.14 -12.63
C ILE A 64 -7.73 30.66 -13.03
N ARG A 65 -7.96 29.76 -12.06
CA ARG A 65 -8.21 28.33 -12.35
C ARG A 65 -9.47 28.13 -13.19
N ARG A 66 -10.52 28.92 -12.96
CA ARG A 66 -11.76 28.86 -13.75
C ARG A 66 -11.52 29.29 -15.18
N GLN A 67 -10.81 30.39 -15.40
CA GLN A 67 -10.43 30.86 -16.73
C GLN A 67 -9.56 29.83 -17.47
N HIS A 68 -8.59 29.21 -16.79
CA HIS A 68 -7.78 28.14 -17.38
C HIS A 68 -8.64 26.94 -17.84
N ARG A 69 -9.59 26.48 -17.01
CA ARG A 69 -10.51 25.39 -17.38
C ARG A 69 -11.38 25.75 -18.60
N LEU A 70 -11.85 27.00 -18.68
CA LEU A 70 -12.62 27.46 -19.85
C LEU A 70 -11.76 27.50 -21.11
N GLN A 71 -10.51 27.96 -21.01
CA GLN A 71 -9.57 27.98 -22.13
C GLN A 71 -9.21 26.56 -22.60
N GLU A 72 -9.02 25.61 -21.68
CA GLU A 72 -8.81 24.19 -22.02
C GLU A 72 -10.04 23.58 -22.71
N LEU A 73 -11.26 23.88 -22.21
CA LEU A 73 -12.48 23.41 -22.86
C LEU A 73 -12.62 23.95 -24.29
N GLN A 74 -12.28 25.23 -24.51
CA GLN A 74 -12.31 25.84 -25.84
C GLN A 74 -11.27 25.21 -26.77
N LYS A 75 -10.03 24.98 -26.30
CA LYS A 75 -8.99 24.26 -27.06
C LYS A 75 -9.43 22.83 -27.39
N ASN A 76 -10.03 22.12 -26.43
CA ASN A 76 -10.54 20.78 -26.66
C ASN A 76 -11.66 20.79 -27.70
N GLN A 77 -12.61 21.72 -27.65
CA GLN A 77 -13.65 21.83 -28.67
C GLN A 77 -13.09 22.09 -30.08
N GLN A 78 -12.06 22.94 -30.21
CA GLN A 78 -11.39 23.18 -31.49
C GLN A 78 -10.65 21.93 -32.00
N MET A 79 -9.96 21.21 -31.10
CA MET A 79 -9.28 19.95 -31.44
C MET A 79 -10.25 18.83 -31.83
N PHE A 80 -11.37 18.69 -31.11
CA PHE A 80 -12.37 17.66 -31.40
C PHE A 80 -13.15 17.95 -32.70
N GLY A 81 -13.35 19.22 -33.07
CA GLY A 81 -14.00 19.59 -34.35
C GLY A 81 -13.17 19.22 -35.59
N ILE A 82 -11.84 19.15 -35.48
CA ILE A 82 -10.95 18.78 -36.60
C ILE A 82 -10.84 17.25 -36.76
N HIS A 83 -11.07 16.47 -35.69
CA HIS A 83 -10.90 15.01 -35.72
C HIS A 83 -12.19 14.20 -35.94
N THR A 84 -13.37 14.83 -35.96
CA THR A 84 -14.63 14.08 -36.13
C THR A 84 -14.88 13.56 -37.56
N GLU A 85 -14.36 14.22 -38.59
CA GLU A 85 -14.49 13.75 -39.98
C GLU A 85 -13.50 12.61 -40.28
N ASP A 86 -12.25 12.73 -39.83
CA ASP A 86 -11.22 11.68 -39.99
C ASP A 86 -11.47 10.44 -39.13
N ALA A 87 -12.00 10.62 -37.90
CA ALA A 87 -12.27 9.49 -37.01
C ALA A 87 -13.47 8.64 -37.47
N ALA A 88 -14.48 9.23 -38.13
CA ALA A 88 -15.60 8.49 -38.69
C ALA A 88 -15.15 7.60 -39.86
N SER A 89 -14.35 8.15 -40.78
CA SER A 89 -13.74 7.40 -41.89
C SER A 89 -12.83 6.27 -41.39
N THR A 90 -11.97 6.57 -40.41
CA THR A 90 -11.05 5.58 -39.83
C THR A 90 -11.78 4.47 -39.07
N ARG A 91 -12.87 4.78 -38.34
CA ARG A 91 -13.70 3.75 -37.68
C ARG A 91 -14.40 2.84 -38.68
N GLN A 92 -14.91 3.40 -39.78
CA GLN A 92 -15.58 2.61 -40.82
C GLN A 92 -14.58 1.70 -41.56
N HIS A 93 -13.37 2.19 -41.82
CA HIS A 93 -12.28 1.40 -42.39
C HIS A 93 -11.84 0.26 -41.45
N ASN A 94 -11.59 0.55 -40.17
CA ASN A 94 -11.18 -0.46 -39.19
C ASN A 94 -12.25 -1.51 -38.92
N HIS A 95 -13.53 -1.10 -38.91
CA HIS A 95 -14.65 -2.05 -38.79
C HIS A 95 -14.71 -2.99 -40.01
N THR A 96 -14.50 -2.46 -41.21
CA THR A 96 -14.46 -3.27 -42.45
C THR A 96 -13.29 -4.25 -42.45
N LEU A 97 -12.11 -3.78 -42.03
CA LEU A 97 -10.91 -4.61 -41.90
C LEU A 97 -11.10 -5.73 -40.86
N GLY A 98 -11.68 -5.41 -39.70
CA GLY A 98 -11.99 -6.38 -38.65
C GLY A 98 -12.99 -7.45 -39.11
N GLN A 99 -14.03 -7.07 -39.85
CA GLN A 99 -14.97 -8.04 -40.45
C GLN A 99 -14.28 -8.96 -41.46
N GLN A 100 -13.34 -8.43 -42.26
CA GLN A 100 -12.59 -9.21 -43.23
C GLN A 100 -11.64 -10.20 -42.55
N GLN A 101 -10.93 -9.78 -41.50
CA GLN A 101 -10.10 -10.66 -40.68
C GLN A 101 -10.91 -11.78 -40.03
N TYR A 102 -12.10 -11.47 -39.49
CA TYR A 102 -12.98 -12.48 -38.91
C TYR A 102 -13.46 -13.51 -39.94
N ARG A 103 -13.82 -13.07 -41.16
CA ARG A 103 -14.17 -13.97 -42.27
C ARG A 103 -13.01 -14.89 -42.64
N ASN A 104 -11.79 -14.36 -42.70
CA ASN A 104 -10.58 -15.13 -43.00
C ASN A 104 -10.24 -16.16 -41.92
N MET A 105 -10.40 -15.82 -40.63
CA MET A 105 -10.21 -16.80 -39.55
C MET A 105 -11.27 -17.91 -39.58
N ARG A 106 -12.52 -17.55 -39.87
CA ARG A 106 -13.62 -18.53 -39.96
C ARG A 106 -13.41 -19.47 -41.15
N SER A 107 -12.98 -18.97 -42.30
CA SER A 107 -12.68 -19.81 -43.46
C SER A 107 -11.48 -20.73 -43.20
N ALA A 108 -10.42 -20.24 -42.56
CA ALA A 108 -9.28 -21.05 -42.15
C ALA A 108 -9.66 -22.17 -41.17
N SER A 109 -10.54 -21.88 -40.20
CA SER A 109 -11.07 -22.89 -39.27
C SER A 109 -11.83 -24.00 -39.98
N VAL A 110 -12.70 -23.64 -40.95
CA VAL A 110 -13.45 -24.62 -41.74
C VAL A 110 -12.51 -25.47 -42.61
N GLN A 111 -11.49 -24.85 -43.21
CA GLN A 111 -10.48 -25.59 -43.98
C GLN A 111 -9.72 -26.59 -43.12
N TRP A 112 -9.30 -26.19 -41.90
CA TRP A 112 -8.63 -27.09 -40.97
C TRP A 112 -9.51 -28.28 -40.59
N GLN A 113 -10.80 -28.04 -40.36
CA GLN A 113 -11.75 -29.10 -40.01
C GLN A 113 -11.96 -30.08 -41.18
N ASN A 114 -12.07 -29.56 -42.41
CA ASN A 114 -12.14 -30.40 -43.61
C ASN A 114 -10.87 -31.25 -43.80
N ILE A 115 -9.69 -30.71 -43.48
CA ILE A 115 -8.42 -31.47 -43.53
C ILE A 115 -8.43 -32.59 -42.49
N GLN A 116 -8.88 -32.32 -41.26
CA GLN A 116 -9.00 -33.34 -40.21
C GLN A 116 -9.98 -34.45 -40.62
N ASP A 117 -11.14 -34.09 -41.15
CA ASP A 117 -12.14 -35.06 -41.61
C ASP A 117 -11.63 -35.89 -42.79
N TYR A 118 -10.89 -35.29 -43.72
CA TYR A 118 -10.24 -36.00 -44.82
C TYR A 118 -9.19 -37.00 -44.31
N GLN A 119 -8.32 -36.57 -43.38
CA GLN A 119 -7.34 -37.47 -42.76
C GLN A 119 -8.00 -38.60 -41.99
N LYS A 120 -9.12 -38.34 -41.31
CA LYS A 120 -9.90 -39.35 -40.60
C LYS A 120 -10.46 -40.39 -41.58
N LYS A 121 -11.08 -39.97 -42.68
CA LYS A 121 -11.57 -40.87 -43.74
C LYS A 121 -10.46 -41.69 -44.38
N GLN A 122 -9.29 -41.10 -44.61
CA GLN A 122 -8.10 -41.81 -45.09
C GLN A 122 -7.68 -42.92 -44.13
N ARG A 123 -7.64 -42.65 -42.82
CA ARG A 123 -7.33 -43.66 -41.79
C ARG A 123 -8.39 -44.75 -41.72
N GLU A 124 -9.67 -44.39 -41.74
CA GLU A 124 -10.79 -45.35 -41.71
C GLU A 124 -10.79 -46.25 -42.96
N SER A 125 -10.51 -45.69 -44.14
CA SER A 125 -10.38 -46.44 -45.39
C SER A 125 -9.17 -47.38 -45.37
N ALA A 126 -8.02 -46.89 -44.88
CA ALA A 126 -6.83 -47.72 -44.69
C ALA A 126 -7.08 -48.86 -43.68
N TYR A 127 -7.79 -48.60 -42.58
CA TYR A 127 -8.17 -49.62 -41.59
C TYR A 127 -9.14 -50.65 -42.15
N SER A 128 -10.09 -50.23 -43.00
CA SER A 128 -11.03 -51.12 -43.68
C SER A 128 -10.35 -52.01 -44.71
N ALA A 129 -9.39 -51.47 -45.47
CA ALA A 129 -8.59 -52.22 -46.43
C ALA A 129 -7.59 -53.19 -45.77
N TYR A 130 -7.18 -52.90 -44.53
CA TYR A 130 -6.32 -53.72 -43.69
C TYR A 130 -7.12 -54.54 -42.66
N GLN A 131 -8.30 -55.05 -43.04
CA GLN A 131 -8.87 -56.22 -42.38
C GLN A 131 -8.36 -57.48 -43.08
N PRO A 132 -7.19 -58.05 -42.68
CA PRO A 132 -6.90 -59.41 -43.09
C PRO A 132 -8.00 -60.30 -42.49
N ASN A 133 -8.45 -61.29 -43.26
CA ASN A 133 -9.15 -62.46 -42.77
C ASN A 133 -8.22 -63.24 -41.83
N LEU A 134 -7.87 -62.64 -40.70
CA LEU A 134 -7.23 -63.32 -39.59
C LEU A 134 -8.36 -63.95 -38.81
N ASN A 135 -8.35 -65.27 -38.78
CA ASN A 135 -9.06 -66.06 -37.81
C ASN A 135 -8.46 -65.68 -36.45
N VAL A 136 -8.94 -64.56 -35.87
CA VAL A 136 -8.45 -64.02 -34.61
C VAL A 136 -8.80 -65.05 -33.56
N ASP A 137 -7.76 -65.56 -32.90
CA ASP A 137 -7.86 -66.50 -31.80
C ASP A 137 -8.94 -66.02 -30.80
N PRO A 138 -9.99 -66.80 -30.51
CA PRO A 138 -11.10 -66.38 -29.66
C PRO A 138 -10.67 -65.89 -28.28
N GLU A 139 -9.49 -66.31 -27.78
CA GLU A 139 -8.93 -65.77 -26.53
C GLU A 139 -8.58 -64.27 -26.60
N ILE A 140 -8.12 -63.77 -27.76
CA ILE A 140 -7.77 -62.36 -27.92
C ILE A 140 -9.03 -61.48 -27.93
N GLN A 141 -10.12 -61.95 -28.53
CA GLN A 141 -11.41 -61.25 -28.49
C GLN A 141 -11.97 -61.18 -27.06
N ILE A 142 -11.82 -62.23 -26.27
CA ILE A 142 -12.24 -62.26 -24.87
C ILE A 142 -11.43 -61.24 -24.03
N ILE A 143 -10.11 -61.17 -24.23
CA ILE A 143 -9.24 -60.21 -23.52
C ILE A 143 -9.59 -58.77 -23.88
N GLU A 144 -9.85 -58.48 -25.15
CA GLU A 144 -10.21 -57.13 -25.61
C GLU A 144 -11.60 -56.71 -25.10
N GLN A 145 -12.56 -57.63 -25.07
CA GLN A 145 -13.89 -57.39 -24.50
C GLN A 145 -13.82 -57.16 -22.98
N GLN A 146 -12.95 -57.87 -22.26
CA GLN A 146 -12.68 -57.63 -20.84
C GLN A 146 -12.03 -56.26 -20.60
N ARG A 147 -11.07 -55.83 -21.45
CA ARG A 147 -10.47 -54.49 -21.35
C ARG A 147 -11.52 -53.40 -21.56
N LEU A 148 -12.42 -53.56 -22.53
CA LEU A 148 -13.50 -52.61 -22.78
C LEU A 148 -14.50 -52.55 -21.61
N GLN A 149 -14.80 -53.69 -20.97
CA GLN A 149 -15.62 -53.71 -19.75
C GLN A 149 -14.93 -52.99 -18.59
N GLN A 150 -13.62 -53.22 -18.37
CA GLN A 150 -12.87 -52.53 -17.32
C GLN A 150 -12.79 -51.01 -17.56
N GLN A 151 -12.63 -50.57 -18.81
CA GLN A 151 -12.66 -49.14 -19.14
C GLN A 151 -14.02 -48.51 -18.80
N ARG A 152 -15.13 -49.15 -19.19
CA ARG A 152 -16.48 -48.66 -18.84
C ARG A 152 -16.70 -48.59 -17.33
N GLN A 153 -16.21 -49.56 -16.56
CA GLN A 153 -16.29 -49.54 -15.10
C GLN A 153 -15.50 -48.36 -14.50
N ARG A 154 -14.28 -48.09 -14.99
CA ARG A 154 -13.48 -46.94 -14.54
C ARG A 154 -14.13 -45.61 -14.88
N GLU A 155 -14.71 -45.47 -16.06
CA GLU A 155 -15.43 -44.26 -16.46
C GLU A 155 -16.68 -44.02 -15.60
N GLU A 156 -17.43 -45.08 -15.26
CA GLU A 156 -18.56 -44.99 -14.34
C GLU A 156 -18.13 -44.62 -12.92
N GLU A 157 -17.01 -45.14 -12.42
CA GLU A 157 -16.45 -44.75 -11.11
C GLU A 157 -16.04 -43.28 -11.08
N ILE A 158 -15.35 -42.78 -12.11
CA ILE A 158 -15.00 -41.36 -12.23
C ILE A 158 -16.28 -40.51 -12.24
N ARG A 159 -17.30 -40.93 -12.98
CA ARG A 159 -18.60 -40.23 -13.03
C ARG A 159 -19.31 -40.23 -11.68
N LYS A 160 -19.22 -41.31 -10.90
CA LYS A 160 -19.75 -41.37 -9.52
C LYS A 160 -18.97 -40.44 -8.59
N GLN A 161 -17.64 -40.41 -8.66
CA GLN A 161 -16.81 -39.51 -7.86
C GLN A 161 -17.12 -38.03 -8.14
N GLN A 162 -17.30 -37.66 -9.42
CA GLN A 162 -17.69 -36.31 -9.80
C GLN A 162 -19.05 -35.92 -9.22
N LYS A 163 -20.04 -36.83 -9.22
CA LYS A 163 -21.36 -36.56 -8.59
C LYS A 163 -21.24 -36.31 -7.09
N VAL A 164 -20.44 -37.10 -6.38
CA VAL A 164 -20.21 -36.93 -4.93
C VAL A 164 -19.55 -35.57 -4.64
N GLN A 165 -18.56 -35.15 -5.43
CA GLN A 165 -17.93 -33.84 -5.25
C GLN A 165 -18.90 -32.68 -5.45
N VAL A 166 -19.79 -32.76 -6.46
CA VAL A 166 -20.82 -31.75 -6.70
C VAL A 166 -21.81 -31.69 -5.53
N GLU A 167 -22.26 -32.84 -5.00
CA GLU A 167 -23.18 -32.89 -3.87
C GLU A 167 -22.55 -32.33 -2.58
N GLN A 168 -21.27 -32.65 -2.32
CA GLN A 168 -20.54 -32.08 -1.18
C GLN A 168 -20.39 -30.56 -1.29
N LYS A 169 -20.15 -30.04 -2.50
CA LYS A 169 -20.06 -28.59 -2.74
C LYS A 169 -21.41 -27.90 -2.47
N GLN A 170 -22.51 -28.49 -2.95
CA GLN A 170 -23.86 -27.98 -2.70
C GLN A 170 -24.23 -27.99 -1.20
N LYS A 171 -23.87 -29.04 -0.44
CA LYS A 171 -24.08 -29.08 1.02
C LYS A 171 -23.29 -27.99 1.75
N LYS A 172 -22.05 -27.71 1.35
CA LYS A 172 -21.25 -26.61 1.92
C LYS A 172 -21.87 -25.25 1.63
N GLU A 173 -22.37 -25.01 0.42
CA GLU A 173 -23.05 -23.76 0.06
C GLU A 173 -24.35 -23.55 0.87
N GLN A 174 -25.14 -24.60 1.09
CA GLN A 174 -26.34 -24.53 1.94
C GLN A 174 -26.02 -24.21 3.41
N LEU A 175 -24.95 -24.81 3.97
CA LEU A 175 -24.50 -24.51 5.33
C LEU A 175 -24.06 -23.05 5.50
N GLN A 176 -23.36 -22.49 4.50
CA GLN A 176 -22.96 -21.08 4.51
C GLN A 176 -24.17 -20.13 4.42
N GLN A 177 -25.18 -20.47 3.62
CA GLN A 177 -26.40 -19.67 3.53
C GLN A 177 -27.23 -19.70 4.81
N ASN A 178 -27.27 -20.83 5.53
CA ASN A 178 -27.99 -20.95 6.80
C ASN A 178 -27.27 -20.18 7.92
N ASN A 179 -25.94 -20.24 8.00
CA ASN A 179 -25.16 -19.48 8.98
C ASN A 179 -25.25 -17.95 8.73
N GLY A 180 -25.38 -17.52 7.48
CA GLY A 180 -25.59 -16.11 7.13
C GLY A 180 -26.96 -15.54 7.54
N LYS A 181 -27.97 -16.39 7.76
CA LYS A 181 -29.31 -15.96 8.22
C LYS A 181 -29.39 -15.84 9.75
N LEU A 182 -28.71 -16.70 10.50
CA LEU A 182 -28.62 -16.58 11.97
C LEU A 182 -27.89 -15.29 12.40
N SER A 183 -26.83 -14.88 11.69
CA SER A 183 -26.09 -13.64 12.01
C SER A 183 -26.89 -12.35 11.77
N LYS A 184 -28.04 -12.39 11.08
CA LYS A 184 -28.88 -11.20 10.81
C LYS A 184 -30.06 -11.03 11.78
N GLN A 185 -30.36 -12.01 12.63
CA GLN A 185 -31.37 -11.86 13.69
C GLN A 185 -30.81 -11.26 14.99
N ASP A 186 -29.51 -11.38 15.25
CA ASP A 186 -28.89 -10.80 16.47
C ASP A 186 -28.49 -9.32 16.36
N LYS A 187 -28.74 -8.66 15.22
CA LYS A 187 -28.43 -7.23 15.01
C LYS A 187 -29.61 -6.27 15.11
N LYS A 188 -30.77 -6.73 15.60
CA LYS A 188 -31.96 -5.87 15.79
C LYS A 188 -32.39 -5.65 17.25
N GLY A 189 -31.54 -5.96 18.21
CA GLY A 189 -31.84 -5.78 19.63
C GLY A 189 -30.62 -5.48 20.48
N ASN A 190 -29.88 -4.41 20.21
CA ASN A 190 -29.00 -3.82 21.22
C ASN A 190 -28.54 -2.39 20.87
N GLU A 191 -29.45 -1.43 20.96
CA GLU A 191 -29.12 0.01 20.92
C GLU A 191 -29.43 0.73 22.25
N ASN A 192 -29.55 0.01 23.38
CA ASN A 192 -29.89 0.66 24.66
C ASN A 192 -29.09 0.19 25.89
N THR A 193 -27.82 -0.19 25.71
CA THR A 193 -26.93 -0.45 26.86
C THR A 193 -25.48 -0.06 26.56
N GLN A 194 -25.20 1.24 26.43
CA GLN A 194 -23.84 1.79 26.49
C GLN A 194 -23.79 2.87 27.58
N ASN A 195 -23.77 2.43 28.84
CA ASN A 195 -23.29 3.19 30.00
C ASN A 195 -23.16 2.25 31.22
N ARG A 196 -22.35 1.18 31.11
CA ARG A 196 -21.81 0.41 32.25
C ARG A 196 -20.92 -0.75 31.77
N THR A 197 -19.66 -0.46 31.46
CA THR A 197 -18.55 -1.43 31.51
C THR A 197 -17.22 -0.70 31.31
N ILE A 198 -16.87 0.09 32.31
CA ILE A 198 -15.47 0.38 32.66
C ILE A 198 -15.37 -0.14 34.10
N ASN A 199 -14.36 -0.96 34.40
CA ASN A 199 -14.15 -1.79 35.60
C ASN A 199 -14.62 -3.26 35.46
N LEU A 200 -13.86 -4.10 34.75
CA LEU A 200 -13.78 -5.55 35.05
C LEU A 200 -12.66 -6.34 34.34
N GLU A 201 -11.65 -5.69 33.74
CA GLU A 201 -10.54 -6.41 33.07
C GLU A 201 -9.26 -6.61 33.91
N ASP A 202 -9.22 -6.15 35.17
CA ASP A 202 -8.04 -6.30 36.05
C ASP A 202 -8.10 -7.47 37.06
N ARG A 203 -8.95 -8.49 36.84
CA ARG A 203 -9.11 -9.59 37.82
C ARG A 203 -8.93 -11.04 37.35
N ASN A 204 -8.56 -11.29 36.09
CA ASN A 204 -8.45 -12.66 35.56
C ASN A 204 -7.07 -13.08 35.02
N LYS A 205 -5.97 -12.50 35.53
CA LYS A 205 -4.59 -12.96 35.24
C LYS A 205 -3.89 -13.69 36.40
N GLY A 206 -4.65 -14.37 37.26
CA GLY A 206 -4.11 -14.95 38.51
C GLY A 206 -4.53 -16.37 38.86
N LYS A 207 -4.91 -17.23 37.89
CA LYS A 207 -5.42 -18.59 38.21
C LYS A 207 -4.99 -19.74 37.27
N ASP A 208 -3.90 -19.60 36.51
CA ASP A 208 -3.38 -20.71 35.67
C ASP A 208 -1.96 -21.18 36.05
N LEU A 209 -1.61 -21.13 37.34
CA LEU A 209 -0.28 -21.53 37.83
C LEU A 209 -0.28 -22.58 38.97
N GLN A 210 -1.37 -23.34 39.16
CA GLN A 210 -1.45 -24.29 40.28
C GLN A 210 -1.73 -25.77 39.94
N ASN A 211 -1.73 -26.18 38.66
CA ASN A 211 -2.04 -27.58 38.30
C ASN A 211 -0.89 -28.38 37.66
N ASN A 212 0.36 -27.98 37.82
CA ASN A 212 1.53 -28.73 37.31
C ASN A 212 2.54 -29.12 38.42
N ALA A 213 2.07 -29.38 39.64
CA ALA A 213 2.93 -29.69 40.79
C ALA A 213 2.85 -31.15 41.28
N GLN A 214 2.32 -32.09 40.48
CA GLN A 214 2.13 -33.49 40.95
C GLN A 214 2.54 -34.60 39.98
N THR A 215 3.40 -34.33 39.00
CA THR A 215 3.86 -35.37 38.06
C THR A 215 5.37 -35.39 37.86
N GLU A 216 6.15 -35.20 38.92
CA GLU A 216 7.61 -35.41 38.92
C GLU A 216 8.02 -35.95 40.30
N ASN A 217 7.73 -37.23 40.54
CA ASN A 217 8.28 -37.99 41.65
C ASN A 217 8.26 -39.47 41.22
N GLN A 218 9.23 -39.84 40.37
CA GLN A 218 9.74 -41.20 40.17
C GLN A 218 10.63 -41.22 38.92
N ILE A 219 11.82 -40.60 39.00
CA ILE A 219 12.96 -40.99 38.15
C ILE A 219 14.21 -40.89 39.03
N GLU A 220 14.71 -42.08 39.36
CA GLU A 220 16.10 -42.52 39.52
C GLU A 220 17.11 -41.67 40.30
N GLU A 221 17.71 -42.35 41.30
CA GLU A 221 19.04 -42.06 41.85
C GLU A 221 20.09 -41.97 40.73
N GLU A 222 20.24 -40.79 40.14
CA GLU A 222 21.44 -40.45 39.38
C GLU A 222 22.43 -39.76 40.31
N GLU A 223 23.63 -40.33 40.36
CA GLU A 223 24.80 -39.84 41.08
C GLU A 223 24.95 -38.32 40.88
N ALA A 224 25.17 -37.59 41.96
CA ALA A 224 25.40 -36.14 41.91
C ALA A 224 26.67 -35.83 41.11
N ILE A 225 26.53 -35.62 39.80
CA ILE A 225 27.59 -35.17 38.92
C ILE A 225 28.00 -33.77 39.41
N ASP A 226 29.22 -33.67 39.93
CA ASP A 226 29.80 -32.40 40.38
C ASP A 226 30.13 -31.50 39.17
N TYR A 227 29.13 -30.71 38.74
CA TYR A 227 29.27 -29.72 37.67
C TYR A 227 30.26 -28.58 38.01
N SER A 228 30.87 -28.55 39.20
CA SER A 228 31.88 -27.54 39.53
C SER A 228 33.16 -27.68 38.68
N THR A 229 33.49 -28.91 38.24
CA THR A 229 34.62 -29.19 37.34
C THR A 229 34.34 -28.86 35.87
N TRP A 230 33.07 -28.67 35.49
CA TRP A 230 32.65 -28.37 34.11
C TRP A 230 32.46 -26.87 33.86
N LYS A 231 32.80 -26.02 34.83
CA LYS A 231 32.85 -24.56 34.65
C LYS A 231 34.06 -24.19 33.80
N THR A 232 33.91 -24.26 32.49
CA THR A 232 34.84 -23.60 31.56
C THR A 232 34.70 -22.10 31.74
N PHE A 233 35.76 -21.46 32.27
CA PHE A 233 35.89 -20.01 32.27
C PHE A 233 36.02 -19.54 30.82
N VAL A 234 34.88 -19.24 30.19
CA VAL A 234 34.86 -18.56 28.89
C VAL A 234 35.21 -17.10 29.17
N SER A 235 36.48 -16.73 29.00
CA SER A 235 36.88 -15.33 28.96
C SER A 235 36.29 -14.72 27.69
N ILE A 236 35.13 -14.07 27.80
CA ILE A 236 34.62 -13.24 26.72
C ILE A 236 35.56 -12.04 26.65
N PRO A 237 36.33 -11.84 25.56
CA PRO A 237 37.14 -10.64 25.41
C PRO A 237 36.20 -9.43 25.47
N TYR A 238 36.30 -8.65 26.54
CA TYR A 238 35.54 -7.43 26.72
C TYR A 238 36.28 -6.30 26.01
N GLU A 239 35.86 -6.00 24.79
CA GLU A 239 36.21 -4.74 24.16
C GLU A 239 35.26 -3.66 24.70
N PRO A 240 35.77 -2.59 25.35
CA PRO A 240 34.92 -1.51 25.80
C PRO A 240 34.19 -0.89 24.59
N ALA A 241 32.91 -0.57 24.78
CA ALA A 241 32.13 0.06 23.72
C ALA A 241 32.84 1.34 23.25
N PRO A 242 32.87 1.61 21.93
CA PRO A 242 33.48 2.82 21.40
C PRO A 242 32.83 4.05 22.06
N PRO A 243 33.61 5.09 22.38
CA PRO A 243 33.09 6.27 23.06
C PRO A 243 32.04 6.97 22.20
N ASP A 244 31.00 7.49 22.85
CA ASP A 244 29.94 8.24 22.17
C ASP A 244 30.51 9.44 21.42
N PRO A 245 30.02 9.73 20.20
CA PRO A 245 30.48 10.88 19.43
C PRO A 245 30.15 12.20 20.15
N ILE A 246 31.02 13.19 19.99
CA ILE A 246 30.97 14.48 20.70
C ILE A 246 29.61 15.18 20.55
N TRP A 247 29.00 15.11 19.35
CA TRP A 247 27.71 15.72 19.09
C TRP A 247 26.59 15.12 19.97
N MET A 248 26.69 13.85 20.35
CA MET A 248 25.69 13.15 21.17
C MET A 248 25.75 13.66 22.62
N GLN A 249 26.95 13.78 23.18
CA GLN A 249 27.17 14.34 24.52
C GLN A 249 26.68 15.81 24.60
N LYS A 250 26.99 16.62 23.59
CA LYS A 250 26.52 18.02 23.50
C LYS A 250 25.00 18.11 23.39
N LYS A 251 24.36 17.21 22.63
CA LYS A 251 22.90 17.13 22.49
C LYS A 251 22.24 16.78 23.83
N GLN A 252 22.78 15.80 24.56
CA GLN A 252 22.30 15.44 25.91
C GLN A 252 22.48 16.58 26.91
N ALA A 253 23.57 17.33 26.82
CA ALA A 253 23.84 18.50 27.65
C ALA A 253 23.04 19.76 27.24
N GLY A 254 22.17 19.69 26.24
CA GLY A 254 21.39 20.83 25.74
C GLY A 254 22.24 21.93 25.06
N LYS A 255 23.50 21.64 24.72
CA LYS A 255 24.42 22.60 24.08
C LYS A 255 24.12 22.73 22.58
N ARG A 256 24.37 23.92 22.02
CA ARG A 256 24.23 24.15 20.57
C ARG A 256 25.33 23.39 19.82
N LEU A 257 24.93 22.65 18.79
CA LEU A 257 25.82 21.93 17.90
C LEU A 257 26.40 22.85 16.81
N ASN A 258 27.68 22.67 16.51
CA ASN A 258 28.33 23.29 15.35
C ASN A 258 27.76 22.70 14.03
N ILE A 259 28.03 23.33 12.89
CA ILE A 259 27.58 22.89 11.57
C ILE A 259 28.06 21.47 11.27
N GLN A 260 29.33 21.18 11.55
CA GLN A 260 29.93 19.85 11.36
C GLN A 260 29.27 18.79 12.26
N GLU A 261 29.06 19.10 13.54
CA GLU A 261 28.40 18.22 14.50
C GLU A 261 26.93 17.95 14.11
N LYS A 262 26.26 18.95 13.53
CA LYS A 262 24.92 18.77 12.95
C LYS A 262 24.93 17.87 11.72
N LYS A 263 25.96 17.97 10.88
CA LYS A 263 26.16 17.08 9.73
C LYS A 263 26.23 15.63 10.22
N GLU A 264 27.16 15.37 11.14
CA GLU A 264 27.39 14.04 11.73
C GLU A 264 26.13 13.49 12.40
N MET A 265 25.40 14.31 13.16
CA MET A 265 24.13 13.90 13.77
C MET A 265 23.08 13.51 12.72
N MET A 266 22.88 14.33 11.67
CA MET A 266 21.88 14.03 10.65
C MET A 266 22.27 12.83 9.79
N GLU A 267 23.56 12.66 9.51
CA GLU A 267 24.10 11.50 8.81
C GLU A 267 23.93 10.22 9.65
N TYR A 268 24.21 10.30 10.96
CA TYR A 268 23.95 9.20 11.88
C TYR A 268 22.46 8.83 11.92
N GLU A 269 21.55 9.82 12.04
CA GLU A 269 20.10 9.57 12.00
C GLU A 269 19.68 8.91 10.68
N PHE A 270 20.24 9.34 9.55
CA PHE A 270 19.98 8.78 8.23
C PHE A 270 20.50 7.33 8.11
N ASN A 271 21.72 7.05 8.56
CA ASN A 271 22.28 5.71 8.53
C ASN A 271 21.58 4.76 9.51
N LYS A 272 21.17 5.27 10.68
CA LYS A 272 20.36 4.50 11.63
C LYS A 272 19.01 4.11 11.02
N SER A 273 18.28 5.04 10.43
CA SER A 273 16.99 4.72 9.80
C SER A 273 17.13 3.81 8.58
N HIS A 274 18.25 3.88 7.86
CA HIS A 274 18.57 2.95 6.78
C HIS A 274 18.82 1.53 7.31
N ASN A 275 19.63 1.38 8.35
CA ASN A 275 19.91 0.09 8.99
C ASN A 275 18.65 -0.53 9.61
N GLU A 276 17.79 0.27 10.23
CA GLU A 276 16.50 -0.17 10.76
C GLU A 276 15.58 -0.67 9.63
N LEU A 277 15.55 0.02 8.49
CA LEU A 277 14.78 -0.41 7.32
C LEU A 277 15.26 -1.77 6.79
N GLN A 278 16.57 -2.00 6.75
CA GLN A 278 17.15 -3.27 6.25
C GLN A 278 16.88 -4.46 7.18
N LYS A 279 16.81 -4.23 8.49
CA LYS A 279 16.59 -5.27 9.50
C LYS A 279 15.11 -5.58 9.72
N ARG A 280 14.21 -4.72 9.28
CA ARG A 280 12.77 -4.82 9.56
C ARG A 280 12.06 -5.68 8.52
N ASN A 281 11.08 -6.44 8.96
CA ASN A 281 10.11 -7.08 8.07
C ASN A 281 9.23 -6.00 7.42
N LEU A 282 9.43 -5.77 6.12
CA LEU A 282 8.72 -4.75 5.36
C LEU A 282 7.22 -5.08 5.29
N LYS A 283 6.34 -4.13 5.63
CA LYS A 283 4.88 -4.28 5.59
C LYS A 283 4.33 -4.09 4.17
N VAL A 284 4.88 -4.83 3.21
CA VAL A 284 4.48 -4.81 1.80
C VAL A 284 3.75 -6.10 1.43
N PRO A 285 2.87 -6.07 0.42
CA PRO A 285 2.16 -7.28 -0.01
C PRO A 285 3.17 -8.35 -0.47
N SER A 286 2.95 -9.58 -0.01
CA SER A 286 3.80 -10.72 -0.36
C SER A 286 3.35 -11.36 -1.67
N ARG A 287 4.18 -12.23 -2.23
CA ARG A 287 3.81 -13.05 -3.38
C ARG A 287 2.52 -13.86 -3.15
N ALA A 288 2.31 -14.37 -1.94
CA ALA A 288 1.09 -15.09 -1.58
C ALA A 288 -0.14 -14.17 -1.64
N THR A 289 -0.02 -12.92 -1.18
CA THR A 289 -1.09 -11.92 -1.30
C THR A 289 -1.43 -11.66 -2.76
N PHE A 290 -0.42 -11.60 -3.62
CA PHE A 290 -0.67 -11.38 -5.04
C PHE A 290 -1.43 -12.54 -5.71
N VAL A 291 -1.09 -13.79 -5.36
CA VAL A 291 -1.80 -14.98 -5.85
C VAL A 291 -3.27 -14.94 -5.43
N GLN A 292 -3.56 -14.59 -4.17
CA GLN A 292 -4.94 -14.45 -3.68
C GLN A 292 -5.75 -13.43 -4.47
N VAL A 293 -5.15 -12.26 -4.75
CA VAL A 293 -5.80 -11.21 -5.56
C VAL A 293 -6.07 -11.71 -6.98
N MET A 294 -5.11 -12.43 -7.58
CA MET A 294 -5.26 -13.00 -8.92
C MET A 294 -6.33 -14.08 -8.97
N ASP A 295 -6.39 -14.99 -7.99
CA ASP A 295 -7.42 -16.03 -7.90
C ASP A 295 -8.84 -15.40 -7.81
N GLU A 296 -8.99 -14.28 -7.09
CA GLU A 296 -10.25 -13.54 -7.07
C GLU A 296 -10.57 -12.93 -8.43
N TYR A 297 -9.59 -12.33 -9.13
CA TYR A 297 -9.82 -11.85 -10.50
C TYR A 297 -10.21 -12.96 -11.46
N HIS A 298 -9.57 -14.13 -11.38
CA HIS A 298 -9.93 -15.28 -12.21
C HIS A 298 -11.36 -15.71 -11.95
N THR A 299 -11.75 -15.83 -10.67
CA THR A 299 -13.13 -16.18 -10.29
C THR A 299 -14.15 -15.20 -10.88
N LEU A 300 -13.89 -13.90 -10.79
CA LEU A 300 -14.80 -12.87 -11.31
C LEU A 300 -14.81 -12.84 -12.84
N LYS A 301 -13.66 -13.05 -13.48
CA LYS A 301 -13.56 -13.17 -14.93
C LYS A 301 -14.37 -14.37 -15.40
N THR A 302 -14.24 -15.54 -14.78
CA THR A 302 -15.05 -16.71 -15.13
C THR A 302 -16.55 -16.46 -14.98
N GLN A 303 -16.96 -15.70 -13.95
CA GLN A 303 -18.37 -15.32 -13.75
C GLN A 303 -18.87 -14.32 -14.81
N CYS A 304 -18.01 -13.43 -15.30
CA CYS A 304 -18.38 -12.36 -16.23
C CYS A 304 -18.17 -12.71 -17.71
N LEU A 305 -17.11 -13.45 -18.03
CA LEU A 305 -16.62 -13.78 -19.37
C LEU A 305 -16.96 -15.23 -19.70
N ILE A 306 -18.25 -15.56 -19.84
CA ILE A 306 -18.66 -16.91 -20.28
C ILE A 306 -18.42 -17.14 -21.79
N SER A 307 -18.02 -16.13 -22.59
CA SER A 307 -18.08 -16.25 -24.06
C SER A 307 -16.93 -15.67 -24.89
N HIS A 308 -15.85 -15.12 -24.33
CA HIS A 308 -14.81 -14.48 -25.13
C HIS A 308 -13.41 -15.04 -24.85
N SER A 309 -12.91 -15.86 -25.78
CA SER A 309 -11.49 -16.18 -25.87
C SER A 309 -10.70 -14.89 -26.09
N CYS A 310 -9.83 -14.54 -25.16
CA CYS A 310 -8.92 -13.41 -25.31
C CYS A 310 -7.49 -13.86 -25.00
N ALA A 311 -6.54 -13.36 -25.77
CA ALA A 311 -5.12 -13.60 -25.54
C ALA A 311 -4.44 -12.26 -25.25
N GLY A 312 -3.55 -12.22 -24.25
CA GLY A 312 -2.80 -11.01 -23.94
C GLY A 312 -3.53 -9.98 -23.09
N LYS A 313 -3.30 -8.71 -23.40
CA LYS A 313 -3.87 -7.56 -22.69
C LYS A 313 -5.25 -7.24 -23.25
N ASN A 314 -6.26 -7.19 -22.39
CA ASN A 314 -7.63 -6.85 -22.73
C ASN A 314 -7.85 -5.34 -22.67
N TYR A 315 -7.39 -4.61 -23.70
CA TYR A 315 -7.69 -3.18 -23.81
C TYR A 315 -9.20 -2.86 -23.82
N PRO A 316 -10.09 -3.70 -24.37
CA PRO A 316 -11.55 -3.51 -24.25
C PRO A 316 -12.09 -3.43 -22.81
N VAL A 317 -11.34 -3.86 -21.78
CA VAL A 317 -11.75 -3.60 -20.37
C VAL A 317 -11.84 -2.09 -20.08
N TYR A 318 -11.11 -1.25 -20.81
CA TYR A 318 -11.11 0.20 -20.65
C TYR A 318 -12.41 0.88 -21.13
N ASP A 319 -13.21 0.20 -21.95
CA ASP A 319 -14.41 0.77 -22.59
C ASP A 319 -15.70 0.50 -21.80
N GLY A 320 -15.60 0.02 -20.54
CA GLY A 320 -16.76 -0.29 -19.71
C GLY A 320 -17.51 -1.56 -20.16
N ILE A 321 -16.91 -2.40 -21.01
CA ILE A 321 -17.49 -3.69 -21.44
C ILE A 321 -17.80 -4.59 -20.24
N PHE A 322 -17.07 -4.43 -19.14
CA PHE A 322 -17.26 -5.16 -17.89
C PHE A 322 -18.28 -4.52 -16.93
N ASP A 323 -18.79 -3.32 -17.22
CA ASP A 323 -19.78 -2.67 -16.35
C ASP A 323 -21.09 -3.48 -16.25
N ARG A 324 -21.38 -4.30 -17.27
CA ARG A 324 -22.51 -5.25 -17.28
C ARG A 324 -22.37 -6.36 -16.24
N CYS A 325 -21.15 -6.65 -15.79
CA CYS A 325 -20.84 -7.63 -14.75
C CYS A 325 -20.69 -6.99 -13.36
N GLY A 326 -21.12 -5.73 -13.21
CA GLY A 326 -20.84 -4.90 -12.05
C GLY A 326 -19.52 -4.15 -12.20
N LYS A 327 -19.32 -3.10 -11.39
CA LYS A 327 -18.08 -2.31 -11.40
C LYS A 327 -16.91 -3.17 -10.92
N MET A 328 -16.29 -3.92 -11.82
CA MET A 328 -15.04 -4.65 -11.57
C MET A 328 -13.88 -3.66 -11.54
N ASN A 329 -13.83 -2.86 -10.47
CA ASN A 329 -12.73 -1.93 -10.25
C ASN A 329 -11.53 -2.70 -9.65
N PRO A 330 -10.39 -2.79 -10.35
CA PRO A 330 -9.21 -3.50 -9.83
C PRO A 330 -8.69 -2.92 -8.51
N PHE A 331 -8.91 -1.62 -8.25
CA PHE A 331 -8.49 -1.03 -6.98
C PHE A 331 -9.31 -1.52 -5.80
N ILE A 332 -10.62 -1.77 -5.99
CA ILE A 332 -11.45 -2.32 -4.91
C ILE A 332 -10.95 -3.72 -4.53
N GLN A 333 -10.59 -4.52 -5.53
CA GLN A 333 -10.07 -5.87 -5.29
C GLN A 333 -8.68 -5.87 -4.68
N TRP A 334 -7.80 -5.00 -5.15
CA TRP A 334 -6.51 -4.77 -4.51
C TRP A 334 -6.67 -4.36 -3.04
N GLU A 335 -7.54 -3.39 -2.74
CA GLU A 335 -7.75 -2.83 -1.40
C GLU A 335 -8.32 -3.84 -0.39
N LYS A 336 -8.98 -4.92 -0.84
CA LYS A 336 -9.42 -6.01 0.03
C LYS A 336 -8.25 -6.75 0.70
N TYR A 337 -7.14 -6.90 -0.02
CA TYR A 337 -5.98 -7.68 0.43
C TYR A 337 -4.81 -6.78 0.86
N VAL A 338 -4.68 -5.62 0.23
CA VAL A 338 -3.54 -4.73 0.42
C VAL A 338 -4.00 -3.40 0.98
N SER A 339 -3.46 -3.05 2.14
CA SER A 339 -3.71 -1.74 2.76
C SER A 339 -2.52 -0.81 2.54
N ASP A 340 -2.66 0.13 1.61
CA ASP A 340 -1.65 1.16 1.31
C ASP A 340 -1.28 2.03 2.53
N LYS A 341 -2.16 2.08 3.54
CA LYS A 341 -1.89 2.73 4.83
C LYS A 341 -0.86 1.95 5.65
N LYS A 342 -0.92 0.61 5.66
CA LYS A 342 -0.01 -0.24 6.44
C LYS A 342 1.43 -0.19 5.90
N SER A 343 1.59 -0.08 4.57
CA SER A 343 2.89 0.03 3.90
C SER A 343 3.42 1.47 3.86
N SER A 344 2.62 2.47 4.25
CA SER A 344 2.91 3.88 4.01
C SER A 344 4.23 4.35 4.61
N ASP A 345 4.48 3.98 5.87
CA ASP A 345 5.65 4.44 6.61
C ASP A 345 6.92 3.80 6.04
N ASP A 346 6.88 2.49 5.80
CA ASP A 346 8.00 1.75 5.22
C ASP A 346 8.31 2.24 3.79
N VAL A 347 7.28 2.52 2.98
CA VAL A 347 7.46 3.10 1.64
C VAL A 347 8.08 4.50 1.73
N THR A 348 7.64 5.32 2.67
CA THR A 348 8.18 6.68 2.86
C THR A 348 9.64 6.64 3.31
N GLN A 349 9.97 5.73 4.23
CA GLN A 349 11.34 5.49 4.70
C GLN A 349 12.22 4.93 3.58
N PHE A 350 11.70 4.02 2.77
CA PHE A 350 12.43 3.50 1.61
C PHE A 350 12.71 4.60 0.57
N MET A 351 11.71 5.44 0.25
CA MET A 351 11.88 6.57 -0.67
C MET A 351 12.85 7.65 -0.15
N LEU A 352 13.11 7.69 1.16
CA LEU A 352 14.13 8.57 1.76
C LEU A 352 15.55 8.07 1.48
N HIS A 353 15.75 6.74 1.48
CA HIS A 353 17.07 6.12 1.34
C HIS A 353 17.39 5.68 -0.08
N TYR A 354 16.39 5.44 -0.92
CA TYR A 354 16.55 4.94 -2.28
C TYR A 354 15.78 5.79 -3.29
N ASN A 355 16.43 6.14 -4.39
CA ASN A 355 15.82 6.89 -5.48
C ASN A 355 15.78 6.04 -6.75
N ILE A 356 14.81 5.13 -6.79
CA ILE A 356 14.54 4.27 -7.94
C ILE A 356 13.52 4.99 -8.82
N GLN A 357 13.89 5.26 -10.07
CA GLN A 357 12.96 5.88 -11.02
C GLN A 357 11.88 4.87 -11.43
N PRO A 358 10.64 5.32 -11.68
CA PRO A 358 9.61 4.45 -12.25
C PRO A 358 10.12 3.72 -13.50
N PHE A 359 9.78 2.43 -13.61
CA PHE A 359 10.19 1.57 -14.73
C PHE A 359 11.69 1.27 -14.80
N GLN A 360 12.45 1.57 -13.74
CA GLN A 360 13.83 1.13 -13.55
C GLN A 360 13.89 0.20 -12.34
N ALA A 361 14.53 -0.97 -12.49
CA ALA A 361 14.82 -1.89 -11.41
C ALA A 361 15.90 -2.90 -11.86
N PRO A 362 16.56 -3.61 -10.93
CA PRO A 362 17.41 -4.74 -11.28
C PRO A 362 16.62 -5.79 -12.08
N GLN A 363 17.23 -6.37 -13.11
CA GLN A 363 16.57 -7.34 -14.00
C GLN A 363 16.00 -8.55 -13.24
N LYS A 364 16.66 -8.96 -12.15
CA LYS A 364 16.18 -10.04 -11.26
C LYS A 364 14.80 -9.76 -10.65
N ALA A 365 14.42 -8.49 -10.50
CA ALA A 365 13.12 -8.09 -9.95
C ALA A 365 11.97 -8.21 -10.96
N GLN A 366 12.27 -8.37 -12.27
CA GLN A 366 11.28 -8.22 -13.34
C GLN A 366 10.05 -9.12 -13.13
N THR A 367 10.25 -10.40 -12.81
CA THR A 367 9.15 -11.35 -12.57
C THR A 367 8.27 -10.91 -11.40
N THR A 368 8.86 -10.43 -10.29
CA THR A 368 8.11 -9.98 -9.12
C THR A 368 7.41 -8.64 -9.36
N LEU A 369 8.02 -7.75 -10.15
CA LEU A 369 7.39 -6.49 -10.56
C LEU A 369 6.19 -6.74 -11.48
N ASN A 370 6.37 -7.62 -12.48
CA ASN A 370 5.30 -8.09 -13.34
C ASN A 370 4.16 -8.71 -12.52
N ALA A 371 4.49 -9.58 -11.58
CA ALA A 371 3.57 -10.21 -10.64
C ALA A 371 2.80 -9.18 -9.80
N PHE A 372 3.49 -8.18 -9.25
CA PHE A 372 2.90 -7.09 -8.48
C PHE A 372 1.91 -6.28 -9.32
N PHE A 373 2.29 -5.87 -10.54
CA PHE A 373 1.43 -5.06 -11.40
C PHE A 373 0.29 -5.86 -12.01
N GLN A 374 0.51 -7.13 -12.30
CA GLN A 374 -0.57 -8.06 -12.62
C GLN A 374 -1.51 -8.17 -11.43
N ALA A 375 -1.08 -8.29 -10.18
CA ALA A 375 -2.01 -8.34 -9.06
C ALA A 375 -2.70 -6.99 -8.78
N LYS A 376 -2.03 -5.86 -8.93
CA LYS A 376 -2.64 -4.55 -8.74
C LYS A 376 -3.68 -4.22 -9.81
N TYR A 377 -3.45 -4.69 -11.03
CA TYR A 377 -4.23 -4.35 -12.23
C TYR A 377 -4.79 -5.61 -12.94
N GLY A 378 -5.00 -6.71 -12.23
CA GLY A 378 -5.12 -8.06 -12.83
C GLY A 378 -6.31 -8.33 -13.71
N MET A 379 -7.32 -7.47 -13.63
CA MET A 379 -8.46 -7.41 -14.55
C MET A 379 -8.09 -7.43 -16.04
N PHE A 380 -6.89 -6.95 -16.40
CA PHE A 380 -6.53 -6.65 -17.80
C PHE A 380 -5.81 -7.78 -18.54
N TYR A 381 -5.43 -8.86 -17.87
CA TYR A 381 -4.74 -9.98 -18.52
C TYR A 381 -5.72 -11.11 -18.82
N CYS A 382 -5.86 -11.50 -20.07
CA CYS A 382 -6.80 -12.55 -20.49
C CYS A 382 -6.31 -13.97 -20.28
N TYR A 383 -5.06 -14.16 -19.87
CA TYR A 383 -4.53 -15.50 -19.70
C TYR A 383 -5.10 -16.16 -18.44
N ASP A 384 -5.84 -17.24 -18.66
CA ASP A 384 -6.58 -18.02 -17.67
C ASP A 384 -5.72 -18.98 -16.81
N ASN A 385 -4.41 -18.77 -16.73
CA ASN A 385 -3.58 -19.72 -15.99
C ASN A 385 -2.60 -19.04 -15.04
N ASN A 386 -2.74 -19.38 -13.76
CA ASN A 386 -1.75 -19.20 -12.69
C ASN A 386 -0.32 -19.62 -13.12
N LYS A 387 -0.18 -20.45 -14.17
CA LYS A 387 1.11 -20.85 -14.77
C LYS A 387 1.92 -19.68 -15.36
N ASN A 388 1.27 -18.63 -15.89
CA ASN A 388 1.95 -17.49 -16.51
C ASN A 388 1.99 -16.25 -15.61
N TYR A 389 1.60 -16.40 -14.35
CA TYR A 389 1.58 -15.33 -13.38
C TYR A 389 3.00 -14.77 -13.17
N GLY A 390 3.16 -13.44 -13.32
CA GLY A 390 4.47 -12.77 -13.26
C GLY A 390 5.35 -12.91 -14.51
N MET A 391 4.95 -13.70 -15.51
CA MET A 391 5.71 -13.88 -16.76
C MET A 391 5.39 -12.83 -17.82
N ILE A 392 4.21 -12.20 -17.73
CA ILE A 392 3.77 -11.17 -18.67
C ILE A 392 4.26 -9.81 -18.20
N ASP A 393 4.95 -9.09 -19.08
CA ASP A 393 5.43 -7.75 -18.78
C ASP A 393 4.29 -6.78 -18.51
N TYR A 394 4.49 -5.95 -17.48
CA TYR A 394 3.61 -4.83 -17.21
C TYR A 394 3.66 -3.81 -18.37
N ASP A 395 2.63 -2.98 -18.47
CA ASP A 395 2.53 -1.92 -19.48
C ASP A 395 2.82 -0.54 -18.86
N PRO A 396 3.96 0.12 -19.17
CA PRO A 396 4.28 1.42 -18.58
C PRO A 396 3.24 2.50 -18.86
N GLU A 397 2.69 2.55 -20.07
CA GLU A 397 1.71 3.57 -20.47
C GLU A 397 0.40 3.39 -19.70
N LEU A 398 0.01 2.13 -19.51
CA LEU A 398 -1.15 1.80 -18.71
C LEU A 398 -0.96 2.28 -17.27
N ILE A 399 0.17 1.93 -16.65
CA ILE A 399 0.46 2.29 -15.26
C ILE A 399 0.46 3.82 -15.12
N GLN A 400 1.08 4.55 -16.05
CA GLN A 400 1.10 6.02 -16.05
C GLN A 400 -0.31 6.62 -16.13
N ARG A 401 -1.19 6.03 -16.95
CA ARG A 401 -2.59 6.50 -17.08
C ARG A 401 -3.38 6.35 -15.78
N TRP A 402 -3.15 5.27 -15.03
CA TRP A 402 -3.85 4.98 -13.77
C TRP A 402 -3.25 5.72 -12.58
N GLU A 403 -1.93 5.78 -12.50
CA GLU A 403 -1.20 6.51 -11.48
C GLU A 403 -1.11 7.99 -11.89
N LYS A 404 -2.26 8.68 -11.84
CA LYS A 404 -2.48 10.05 -12.36
C LYS A 404 -1.43 11.09 -11.97
N THR A 405 -0.73 10.88 -10.86
CA THR A 405 0.31 11.79 -10.38
C THR A 405 1.68 11.11 -10.36
N PRO A 406 2.76 11.81 -10.75
CA PRO A 406 4.11 11.27 -10.68
C PRO A 406 4.52 10.79 -9.28
N ARG A 407 3.99 11.45 -8.25
CA ARG A 407 4.23 11.06 -6.84
C ARG A 407 3.59 9.71 -6.52
N GLN A 408 2.37 9.47 -6.98
CA GLN A 408 1.66 8.22 -6.76
C GLN A 408 2.31 7.09 -7.57
N LEU A 409 2.69 7.35 -8.82
CA LEU A 409 3.46 6.42 -9.65
C LEU A 409 4.75 5.99 -8.96
N LYS A 410 5.55 6.96 -8.47
CA LYS A 410 6.79 6.67 -7.75
C LYS A 410 6.55 5.86 -6.48
N ARG A 411 5.48 6.17 -5.73
CA ARG A 411 5.11 5.45 -4.51
C ARG A 411 4.71 4.00 -4.82
N THR A 412 3.86 3.79 -5.83
CA THR A 412 3.44 2.48 -6.30
C THR A 412 4.64 1.66 -6.80
N TRP A 413 5.51 2.28 -7.61
CA TRP A 413 6.74 1.65 -8.07
C TRP A 413 7.66 1.24 -6.92
N THR A 414 7.83 2.13 -5.93
CA THR A 414 8.64 1.84 -4.73
C THR A 414 8.07 0.65 -3.96
N MET A 415 6.75 0.59 -3.78
CA MET A 415 6.10 -0.56 -3.13
C MET A 415 6.31 -1.87 -3.91
N ALA A 416 6.29 -1.82 -5.24
CA ALA A 416 6.59 -2.98 -6.08
C ALA A 416 8.02 -3.49 -5.87
N VAL A 417 9.01 -2.59 -5.87
CA VAL A 417 10.41 -2.94 -5.63
C VAL A 417 10.61 -3.47 -4.20
N MET A 418 9.99 -2.84 -3.20
CA MET A 418 10.05 -3.34 -1.82
C MET A 418 9.44 -4.75 -1.69
N SER A 419 8.38 -5.05 -2.44
CA SER A 419 7.81 -6.39 -2.48
C SER A 419 8.80 -7.39 -3.08
N ALA A 420 9.57 -6.98 -4.09
CA ALA A 420 10.64 -7.78 -4.67
C ALA A 420 11.81 -8.04 -3.69
N VAL A 421 12.15 -7.06 -2.84
CA VAL A 421 13.12 -7.23 -1.74
C VAL A 421 12.57 -8.18 -0.66
N SER A 422 11.31 -7.99 -0.26
CA SER A 422 10.65 -8.80 0.77
C SER A 422 10.49 -10.27 0.37
N ASP A 423 10.21 -10.54 -0.91
CA ASP A 423 10.13 -11.90 -1.49
C ASP A 423 11.50 -12.56 -1.72
N GLY A 424 12.60 -11.82 -1.53
CA GLY A 424 13.97 -12.30 -1.76
C GLY A 424 14.38 -12.39 -3.23
N SER A 425 13.55 -11.92 -4.17
CA SER A 425 13.89 -11.90 -5.60
C SER A 425 15.04 -10.95 -5.94
N ILE A 426 15.25 -9.92 -5.10
CA ILE A 426 16.43 -9.06 -5.11
C ILE A 426 16.93 -8.84 -3.68
N SER A 427 18.24 -8.68 -3.55
CA SER A 427 18.93 -8.36 -2.29
C SER A 427 19.09 -6.85 -2.09
N TRP A 428 19.46 -6.43 -0.89
CA TRP A 428 19.79 -5.03 -0.60
C TRP A 428 21.03 -4.56 -1.38
N GLU A 429 21.92 -5.48 -1.73
CA GLU A 429 23.11 -5.27 -2.54
C GLU A 429 22.73 -4.95 -4.00
N ASP A 430 21.74 -5.64 -4.56
CA ASP A 430 21.27 -5.42 -5.94
C ASP A 430 20.72 -3.99 -6.15
N ILE A 431 20.20 -3.36 -5.09
CA ILE A 431 19.66 -1.98 -5.13
C ILE A 431 20.60 -0.91 -4.57
N LYS A 432 21.83 -1.27 -4.18
CA LYS A 432 22.80 -0.35 -3.57
C LYS A 432 23.15 0.83 -4.48
N CYS A 433 23.16 0.63 -5.80
CA CYS A 433 23.43 1.69 -6.78
C CYS A 433 22.36 2.81 -6.79
N TYR A 434 21.15 2.53 -6.31
CA TYR A 434 20.06 3.52 -6.20
C TYR A 434 20.04 4.23 -4.84
N ARG A 435 21.00 3.94 -3.94
CA ARG A 435 21.07 4.55 -2.62
C ARG A 435 21.31 6.05 -2.75
N VAL A 436 20.48 6.83 -2.08
CA VAL A 436 20.61 8.28 -1.97
C VAL A 436 21.74 8.58 -0.99
N ARG A 437 22.68 9.44 -1.38
CA ARG A 437 23.68 9.95 -0.44
C ARG A 437 23.01 10.89 0.55
N PHE A 438 23.50 10.91 1.78
CA PHE A 438 22.95 11.76 2.83
C PHE A 438 22.90 13.24 2.40
N GLU A 439 23.93 13.72 1.71
CA GLU A 439 24.03 15.09 1.20
C GLU A 439 22.93 15.43 0.18
N ASP A 440 22.46 14.44 -0.58
CA ASP A 440 21.44 14.65 -1.61
C ASP A 440 20.02 14.71 -1.01
N THR A 441 19.86 14.45 0.29
CA THR A 441 18.55 14.49 0.95
C THR A 441 17.98 15.91 1.04
N LYS A 442 16.65 16.04 0.91
CA LYS A 442 15.97 17.34 1.04
C LYS A 442 16.20 17.98 2.42
N ARG A 443 16.29 17.17 3.47
CA ARG A 443 16.52 17.63 4.85
C ARG A 443 17.88 18.30 4.99
N TRP A 444 18.93 17.70 4.42
CA TRP A 444 20.28 18.26 4.44
C TRP A 444 20.39 19.53 3.59
N ARG A 445 19.91 19.50 2.35
CA ARG A 445 19.91 20.69 1.47
C ARG A 445 19.19 21.89 2.10
N ASN A 446 18.01 21.68 2.68
CA ASN A 446 17.29 22.73 3.40
C ASN A 446 18.09 23.28 4.61
N PHE A 447 18.91 22.45 5.25
CA PHE A 447 19.76 22.90 6.35
C PHE A 447 20.92 23.76 5.83
N GLU A 448 21.59 23.34 4.76
CA GLU A 448 22.65 24.09 4.09
C GLU A 448 22.15 25.45 3.59
N ASP A 449 21.01 25.49 2.90
CA ASP A 449 20.40 26.74 2.41
C ASP A 449 20.14 27.73 3.55
N ARG A 450 19.67 27.23 4.69
CA ARG A 450 19.46 28.07 5.90
C ARG A 450 20.76 28.57 6.49
N GLN A 451 21.83 27.77 6.47
CA GLN A 451 23.15 28.23 6.93
C GLN A 451 23.72 29.28 5.97
N PHE A 452 23.58 29.07 4.65
CA PHE A 452 24.03 29.99 3.62
C PHE A 452 23.32 31.35 3.76
N ASN A 453 21.99 31.35 3.83
CA ASN A 453 21.21 32.59 3.95
C ASN A 453 21.56 33.37 5.23
N ARG A 454 21.85 32.68 6.35
CA ARG A 454 22.31 33.35 7.58
C ARG A 454 23.64 34.07 7.39
N LYS A 455 24.61 33.42 6.71
CA LYS A 455 25.91 34.04 6.42
C LYS A 455 25.75 35.30 5.56
N VAL A 456 24.94 35.23 4.51
CA VAL A 456 24.65 36.37 3.63
C VAL A 456 24.01 37.52 4.42
N THR A 457 23.03 37.23 5.28
CA THR A 457 22.40 38.27 6.11
C THR A 457 23.34 38.91 7.12
N HIS A 458 24.34 38.18 7.63
CA HIS A 458 25.35 38.74 8.54
C HIS A 458 26.38 39.61 7.81
N GLN A 459 26.81 39.23 6.61
CA GLN A 459 27.73 40.03 5.79
C GLN A 459 27.10 41.37 5.40
N ASN A 460 25.84 41.37 4.95
CA ASN A 460 25.17 42.61 4.55
C ASN A 460 25.00 43.61 5.71
N ARG A 461 24.88 43.14 6.95
CA ARG A 461 24.80 44.01 8.14
C ARG A 461 26.12 44.72 8.45
N HIS A 462 27.26 44.08 8.21
CA HIS A 462 28.56 44.72 8.42
C HIS A 462 29.01 45.62 7.26
N SER A 463 28.37 45.54 6.10
CA SER A 463 28.66 46.44 4.96
C SER A 463 27.76 47.70 4.93
N SER A 464 26.85 47.86 5.89
CA SER A 464 25.91 48.99 6.00
C SER A 464 26.16 49.88 7.22
N GLU A 465 27.19 49.56 8.00
CA GLU A 465 27.84 50.43 8.99
C GLU A 465 29.14 50.95 8.39
#